data_AF-A0AA43QFG9-F1
#
_entry.id   AF-A0AA43QFG9-F1
#
_cell.length_a   1.000
_cell.length_b   1.000
_cell.length_c   1.000
_cell.angle_alpha   90.00
_cell.angle_beta   90.00
_cell.angle_gamma   90.00
#
_symmetry.space_group_name_H-M   'P 1'
#
loop_
_entity.id
_entity.type
_entity.pdbx_description
1 polymer ?
#
loop_
_entity_poly.entity_id
_entity_poly.type
_entity_poly.pdbx_seq_one_letter_code
_entity_poly.pdbx_strand_id
1 'polypeptide(L)'
;IDFQRFFNRGLHGNFYTLRLAIKALTGRAMKINGLSYSLPGSGYLDTALTDITGTAHNCILLIENYRCFDRLENMQLNLPARYADPLVLYRGDNDYSEKTVRQLLAQLNLPVLAMSDLDPQGLSIAQSFPHIVGLIAPCLADLEALLEDKQKANPKLYDKQLAGCQNTLSTSPHALIRLLWGMMKKHQAGIVQEYWLQAGCALVVHGLDPAEHR
;
A
#
# COMPACT_ATOMS: atom_id res chain seq x y z
N ILE A 1 -17.02 14.95 23.00
CA ILE A 1 -16.85 15.94 21.92
C ILE A 1 -15.69 15.43 21.09
N ASP A 2 -16.00 14.94 19.90
CA ASP A 2 -15.10 14.20 19.01
C ASP A 2 -14.25 15.20 18.21
N PHE A 3 -12.94 15.17 18.41
CA PHE A 3 -12.01 16.24 18.01
C PHE A 3 -11.35 16.03 16.63
N GLN A 4 -11.95 15.21 15.74
CA GLN A 4 -11.36 14.86 14.44
C GLN A 4 -12.05 15.47 13.19
N ARG A 5 -12.89 16.49 13.33
CA ARG A 5 -13.59 17.12 12.18
C ARG A 5 -13.41 18.63 12.06
N PHE A 6 -12.18 19.12 12.08
CA PHE A 6 -11.91 20.51 11.73
C PHE A 6 -10.67 20.62 10.83
N PHE A 7 -10.89 20.56 9.51
CA PHE A 7 -10.27 21.48 8.54
C PHE A 7 -11.10 21.48 7.23
N ASN A 8 -11.60 22.68 6.88
CA ASN A 8 -12.14 23.10 5.58
C ASN A 8 -13.23 22.28 4.88
N ARG A 9 -14.49 22.48 5.30
CA ARG A 9 -15.62 22.50 4.37
C ARG A 9 -15.71 23.89 3.74
N GLY A 10 -14.90 24.11 2.70
CA GLY A 10 -15.05 25.24 1.79
C GLY A 10 -16.11 24.91 0.74
N LEU A 11 -17.19 25.69 0.76
CA LEU A 11 -18.26 25.72 -0.23
C LEU A 11 -17.67 25.93 -1.64
N HIS A 12 -17.92 25.02 -2.60
CA HIS A 12 -18.13 25.28 -4.04
C HIS A 12 -18.19 23.96 -4.85
N GLY A 13 -19.36 23.64 -5.40
CA GLY A 13 -19.53 22.88 -6.65
C GLY A 13 -19.17 21.39 -6.64
N ASN A 14 -19.86 20.61 -7.47
CA ASN A 14 -19.51 19.22 -7.79
C ASN A 14 -18.19 19.14 -8.58
N PHE A 15 -17.06 19.44 -7.94
CA PHE A 15 -15.75 19.02 -8.39
C PHE A 15 -15.38 17.81 -7.55
N TYR A 16 -15.35 16.62 -8.14
CA TYR A 16 -14.64 15.49 -7.57
C TYR A 16 -13.18 15.93 -7.44
N THR A 17 -12.82 16.44 -6.27
CA THR A 17 -11.46 16.91 -6.03
C THR A 17 -10.60 15.66 -6.02
N LEU A 18 -9.68 15.56 -6.99
CA LEU A 18 -8.73 14.46 -7.09
C LEU A 18 -7.73 14.62 -5.94
N ARG A 19 -8.11 14.23 -4.73
CA ARG A 19 -7.31 14.39 -3.51
C ARG A 19 -6.36 13.21 -3.30
N LEU A 20 -5.26 13.49 -2.63
CA LEU A 20 -4.22 12.54 -2.25
C LEU A 20 -3.89 12.77 -0.77
N ALA A 21 -3.66 11.66 -0.05
CA ALA A 21 -3.09 11.68 1.28
C ALA A 21 -1.67 11.09 1.21
N ILE A 22 -0.66 11.95 1.38
CA ILE A 22 0.75 11.58 1.24
C ILE A 22 1.58 11.94 2.47
N LYS A 23 2.60 11.14 2.75
CA LYS A 23 3.61 11.45 3.77
C LYS A 23 4.95 10.82 3.45
N ALA A 24 5.97 11.14 4.25
CA ALA A 24 7.23 10.41 4.26
C ALA A 24 7.26 9.40 5.41
N LEU A 25 8.27 8.52 5.41
CA LEU A 25 8.57 7.71 6.59
C LEU A 25 8.93 8.60 7.79
N THR A 26 8.62 8.13 9.00
CA THR A 26 8.86 8.87 10.24
C THR A 26 10.34 9.27 10.38
N GLY A 27 10.57 10.53 10.74
CA GLY A 27 11.92 11.11 10.83
C GLY A 27 12.55 11.47 9.48
N ARG A 28 11.84 11.29 8.36
CA ARG A 28 12.26 11.76 7.03
C ARG A 28 11.45 12.99 6.61
N ALA A 29 12.10 13.87 5.86
CA ALA A 29 11.40 14.98 5.22
C ALA A 29 10.61 14.48 4.00
N MET A 30 9.39 14.98 3.83
CA MET A 30 8.60 14.79 2.62
C MET A 30 9.09 15.76 1.54
N LYS A 31 9.43 15.24 0.36
CA LYS A 31 10.10 15.99 -0.71
C LYS A 31 9.20 16.13 -1.93
N ILE A 32 8.51 17.25 -2.06
CA ILE A 32 7.50 17.48 -3.10
C ILE A 32 7.81 18.81 -3.80
N ASN A 33 7.76 18.83 -5.13
CA ASN A 33 7.95 20.02 -5.98
C ASN A 33 9.25 20.78 -5.69
N GLY A 34 10.33 20.06 -5.39
CA GLY A 34 11.63 20.66 -5.03
C GLY A 34 11.71 21.24 -3.62
N LEU A 35 10.65 21.15 -2.83
CA LEU A 35 10.58 21.59 -1.43
C LEU A 35 10.68 20.40 -0.47
N SER A 36 11.14 20.68 0.75
CA SER A 36 11.24 19.69 1.83
C SER A 36 10.38 20.11 3.02
N TYR A 37 9.51 19.22 3.47
CA TYR A 37 8.56 19.45 4.56
C TYR A 37 8.83 18.48 5.70
N SER A 38 8.91 18.98 6.92
CA SER A 38 8.90 18.13 8.11
C SER A 38 7.46 18.00 8.61
N LEU A 39 6.97 16.77 8.70
CA LEU A 39 5.64 16.47 9.23
C LEU A 39 5.75 15.87 10.64
N PRO A 40 4.75 16.08 11.51
CA PRO A 40 4.61 15.28 12.73
C PRO A 40 4.52 13.78 12.41
N GLY A 41 4.81 12.90 13.36
CA GLY A 41 4.91 11.45 13.12
C GLY A 41 3.68 10.81 12.44
N SER A 42 2.47 11.13 12.92
CA SER A 42 1.21 10.70 12.32
C SER A 42 0.67 11.68 11.27
N GLY A 43 1.38 12.77 11.00
CA GLY A 43 0.95 13.80 10.06
C GLY A 43 1.06 13.34 8.61
N TYR A 44 0.10 13.75 7.80
CA TYR A 44 0.13 13.61 6.35
C TYR A 44 -0.34 14.91 5.68
N LEU A 45 0.05 15.09 4.43
CA LEU A 45 -0.42 16.17 3.58
C LEU A 45 -1.64 15.68 2.79
N ASP A 46 -2.76 16.38 2.96
CA ASP A 46 -3.92 16.26 2.09
C ASP A 46 -3.84 17.33 1.00
N THR A 47 -3.73 16.90 -0.26
CA THR A 47 -3.42 17.78 -1.39
C THR A 47 -4.15 17.38 -2.66
N ALA A 48 -4.38 18.31 -3.58
CA ALA A 48 -4.89 17.96 -4.89
C ALA A 48 -3.78 17.32 -5.74
N LEU A 49 -4.17 16.42 -6.65
CA LEU A 49 -3.27 15.80 -7.63
C LEU A 49 -2.49 16.85 -8.44
N THR A 50 -3.16 17.92 -8.86
CA THR A 50 -2.56 18.99 -9.66
C THR A 50 -1.47 19.76 -8.93
N ASP A 51 -1.46 19.70 -7.61
CA ASP A 51 -0.46 20.39 -6.78
C ASP A 51 0.80 19.55 -6.62
N ILE A 52 0.84 18.31 -7.13
CA ILE A 52 2.04 17.47 -7.16
C ILE A 52 2.60 17.50 -8.58
N THR A 53 3.75 18.15 -8.78
CA THR A 53 4.44 18.21 -10.07
C THR A 53 5.69 17.33 -10.11
N GLY A 54 6.23 16.98 -8.94
CA GLY A 54 7.35 16.04 -8.85
C GLY A 54 7.73 15.72 -7.41
N THR A 55 8.62 14.73 -7.24
CA THR A 55 9.16 14.34 -5.94
C THR A 55 10.63 13.96 -6.06
N ALA A 56 11.40 14.15 -4.99
CA ALA A 56 12.77 13.66 -4.89
C ALA A 56 12.87 12.31 -4.13
N HIS A 57 11.73 11.70 -3.77
CA HIS A 57 11.68 10.33 -3.28
C HIS A 57 12.03 9.34 -4.39
N ASN A 58 12.63 8.19 -4.04
CA ASN A 58 13.14 7.23 -5.02
C ASN A 58 12.16 6.12 -5.41
N CYS A 59 11.07 5.98 -4.66
CA CYS A 59 9.97 5.06 -4.95
C CYS A 59 8.67 5.55 -4.30
N ILE A 60 7.58 4.83 -4.56
CA ILE A 60 6.28 5.02 -3.90
C ILE A 60 6.00 3.82 -3.02
N LEU A 61 5.54 4.05 -1.78
CA LEU A 61 4.94 3.04 -0.93
C LEU A 61 3.43 3.28 -0.87
N LEU A 62 2.66 2.40 -1.49
CA LEU A 62 1.21 2.45 -1.49
C LEU A 62 0.63 1.64 -0.33
N ILE A 63 -0.22 2.26 0.50
CA ILE A 63 -0.87 1.62 1.65
C ILE A 63 -2.38 1.68 1.48
N GLU A 64 -3.04 0.53 1.55
CA GLU A 64 -4.50 0.41 1.37
C GLU A 64 -5.30 0.68 2.64
N ASN A 65 -4.81 0.25 3.80
CA ASN A 65 -5.52 0.39 5.06
C ASN A 65 -5.16 1.69 5.77
N TYR A 66 -6.16 2.52 6.09
CA TYR A 66 -5.94 3.81 6.74
C TYR A 66 -5.23 3.68 8.07
N ARG A 67 -5.59 2.70 8.91
CA ARG A 67 -4.96 2.51 10.21
C ARG A 67 -3.48 2.14 10.05
N CYS A 68 -3.13 1.38 9.02
CA CYS A 68 -1.74 1.07 8.68
C CYS A 68 -0.98 2.30 8.18
N PHE A 69 -1.64 3.13 7.36
CA PHE A 69 -1.09 4.39 6.90
C PHE A 69 -0.85 5.34 8.08
N ASP A 70 -1.86 5.60 8.91
CA ASP A 70 -1.79 6.47 10.08
C ASP A 70 -0.68 6.04 11.03
N ARG A 71 -0.66 4.75 11.40
CA ARG A 71 0.26 4.19 12.40
C ARG A 71 1.56 3.62 11.83
N LEU A 72 1.97 4.06 10.65
CA LEU A 72 3.14 3.54 9.93
C LEU A 72 4.43 3.53 10.79
N GLU A 73 4.62 4.49 11.71
CA GLU A 73 5.79 4.49 12.60
C GLU A 73 5.92 3.24 13.49
N ASN A 74 4.82 2.52 13.72
CA ASN A 74 4.80 1.34 14.56
C ASN A 74 5.19 0.06 13.80
N MET A 75 5.36 0.14 12.47
CA MET A 75 5.71 -1.00 11.63
C MET A 75 7.22 -1.18 11.51
N GLN A 76 7.65 -2.43 11.41
CA GLN A 76 9.06 -2.78 11.22
C GLN A 76 9.35 -2.98 9.72
N LEU A 77 9.54 -1.88 9.00
CA LEU A 77 9.84 -1.89 7.56
C LEU A 77 11.33 -2.09 7.29
N ASN A 78 11.68 -3.22 6.69
CA ASN A 78 13.04 -3.53 6.24
C ASN A 78 13.14 -3.30 4.73
N LEU A 79 13.36 -2.05 4.33
CA LEU A 79 13.48 -1.65 2.93
C LEU A 79 14.94 -1.74 2.44
N PRO A 80 15.20 -2.30 1.25
CA PRO A 80 16.53 -2.26 0.65
C PRO A 80 16.90 -0.81 0.28
N ALA A 81 18.20 -0.52 0.16
CA ALA A 81 18.72 0.84 -0.08
C ALA A 81 18.04 1.56 -1.27
N ARG A 82 17.77 0.83 -2.36
CA ARG A 82 17.11 1.37 -3.55
C ARG A 82 15.66 1.86 -3.33
N TYR A 83 15.03 1.44 -2.24
CA TYR A 83 13.67 1.83 -1.85
C TYR A 83 13.63 2.47 -0.45
N ALA A 84 14.77 2.95 0.05
CA ALA A 84 14.89 3.44 1.43
C ALA A 84 14.25 4.82 1.68
N ASP A 85 13.74 5.50 0.65
CA ASP A 85 13.15 6.83 0.76
C ASP A 85 11.84 6.95 -0.05
N PRO A 86 10.80 6.18 0.31
CA PRO A 86 9.54 6.20 -0.40
C PRO A 86 8.73 7.47 -0.09
N LEU A 87 8.00 7.97 -1.08
CA LEU A 87 6.80 8.76 -0.83
C LEU A 87 5.67 7.77 -0.47
N VAL A 88 5.12 7.91 0.73
CA VAL A 88 4.03 7.07 1.21
C VAL A 88 2.71 7.66 0.75
N LEU A 89 1.86 6.83 0.15
CA LEU A 89 0.56 7.22 -0.38
C LEU A 89 -0.52 6.30 0.22
N TYR A 90 -1.56 6.91 0.79
CA TYR A 90 -2.77 6.19 1.15
C TYR A 90 -3.68 6.01 -0.06
N ARG A 91 -4.23 4.82 -0.22
CA ARG A 91 -5.30 4.51 -1.17
C ARG A 91 -6.46 3.89 -0.42
N GLY A 92 -7.52 4.66 -0.24
CA GLY A 92 -8.75 4.15 0.36
C GLY A 92 -9.84 5.22 0.44
N ASP A 93 -11.07 4.76 0.53
CA ASP A 93 -12.29 5.57 0.62
C ASP A 93 -12.63 6.40 -0.63
N ASN A 94 -13.76 7.12 -0.58
CA ASN A 94 -14.28 7.90 -1.69
C ASN A 94 -13.45 9.18 -1.96
N ASP A 95 -12.75 9.67 -0.94
CA ASP A 95 -11.99 10.93 -1.01
C ASP A 95 -10.60 10.74 -1.65
N TYR A 96 -9.94 9.59 -1.41
CA TYR A 96 -8.62 9.27 -1.95
C TYR A 96 -8.70 8.10 -2.97
N SER A 97 -9.37 8.38 -4.08
CA SER A 97 -9.75 7.35 -5.04
C SER A 97 -8.56 6.64 -5.69
N GLU A 98 -8.73 5.34 -6.00
CA GLU A 98 -7.75 4.55 -6.76
C GLU A 98 -7.41 5.18 -8.12
N LYS A 99 -8.39 5.82 -8.77
CA LYS A 99 -8.19 6.52 -10.04
C LYS A 99 -7.18 7.66 -9.89
N THR A 100 -7.33 8.48 -8.85
CA THR A 100 -6.42 9.60 -8.56
C THR A 100 -5.01 9.09 -8.25
N VAL A 101 -4.91 8.04 -7.44
CA VAL A 101 -3.65 7.36 -7.14
C VAL A 101 -2.96 6.92 -8.43
N ARG A 102 -3.66 6.19 -9.31
CA ARG A 102 -3.09 5.72 -10.59
C ARG A 102 -2.60 6.85 -11.48
N GLN A 103 -3.31 7.98 -11.51
CA GLN A 103 -2.87 9.16 -12.25
C GLN A 103 -1.56 9.72 -11.70
N LEU A 104 -1.42 9.82 -10.37
CA LEU A 104 -0.16 10.23 -9.76
C LEU A 104 0.97 9.25 -10.08
N LEU A 105 0.73 7.94 -9.94
CA LEU A 105 1.75 6.93 -10.20
C LEU A 105 2.26 6.99 -11.65
N ALA A 106 1.36 7.13 -12.61
CA ALA A 106 1.72 7.31 -14.02
C ALA A 106 2.46 8.63 -14.29
N GLN A 107 2.13 9.70 -13.56
CA GLN A 107 2.80 10.99 -13.68
C GLN A 107 4.23 10.95 -13.12
N LEU A 108 4.44 10.33 -11.96
CA LEU A 108 5.74 10.28 -11.29
C LEU A 108 6.68 9.25 -11.92
N ASN A 109 6.16 8.18 -12.53
CA ASN A 109 6.93 7.13 -13.19
C ASN A 109 8.05 6.56 -12.28
N LEU A 110 7.72 6.35 -11.01
CA LEU A 110 8.63 5.80 -10.00
C LEU A 110 8.29 4.32 -9.71
N PRO A 111 9.26 3.51 -9.25
CA PRO A 111 8.99 2.17 -8.75
C PRO A 111 7.94 2.20 -7.64
N VAL A 112 6.94 1.32 -7.71
CA VAL A 112 5.86 1.22 -6.73
C VAL A 112 5.99 -0.05 -5.91
N LEU A 113 5.96 0.10 -4.60
CA LEU A 113 5.79 -0.99 -3.63
C LEU A 113 4.37 -0.92 -3.08
N ALA A 114 3.63 -2.03 -3.16
CA ALA A 114 2.28 -2.10 -2.57
C ALA A 114 2.30 -2.84 -1.23
N MET A 115 1.65 -2.26 -0.23
CA MET A 115 1.34 -2.88 1.04
C MET A 115 -0.18 -2.89 1.19
N SER A 116 -0.78 -4.06 1.02
CA SER A 116 -2.22 -4.29 1.03
C SER A 116 -2.61 -5.34 2.08
N ASP A 117 -3.90 -5.60 2.19
CA ASP A 117 -4.39 -6.87 2.70
C ASP A 117 -3.78 -8.03 1.91
N LEU A 118 -3.56 -9.15 2.59
CA LEU A 118 -3.18 -10.39 1.94
C LEU A 118 -4.46 -11.20 1.70
N ASP A 119 -5.24 -10.80 0.71
CA ASP A 119 -6.42 -11.50 0.23
C ASP A 119 -6.49 -11.49 -1.32
N PRO A 120 -7.45 -12.20 -1.96
CA PRO A 120 -7.53 -12.24 -3.41
C PRO A 120 -7.69 -10.86 -4.07
N GLN A 121 -8.49 -9.97 -3.48
CA GLN A 121 -8.75 -8.64 -4.05
C GLN A 121 -7.54 -7.73 -3.91
N GLY A 122 -6.90 -7.71 -2.73
CA GLY A 122 -5.67 -6.97 -2.45
C GLY A 122 -4.57 -7.35 -3.41
N LEU A 123 -4.32 -8.64 -3.64
CA LEU A 123 -3.35 -9.09 -4.65
C LEU A 123 -3.74 -8.68 -6.07
N SER A 124 -5.02 -8.81 -6.42
CA SER A 124 -5.54 -8.46 -7.75
C SER A 124 -5.36 -6.98 -8.06
N ILE A 125 -5.65 -6.11 -7.10
CA ILE A 125 -5.48 -4.66 -7.21
C ILE A 125 -3.99 -4.31 -7.20
N ALA A 126 -3.21 -4.86 -6.26
CA ALA A 126 -1.79 -4.54 -6.10
C ALA A 126 -0.98 -4.78 -7.40
N GLN A 127 -1.18 -5.93 -8.05
CA GLN A 127 -0.46 -6.26 -9.29
C GLN A 127 -0.85 -5.38 -10.48
N SER A 128 -1.98 -4.68 -10.40
CA SER A 128 -2.50 -3.87 -11.50
C SER A 128 -2.00 -2.43 -11.46
N PHE A 129 -1.29 -2.01 -10.41
CA PHE A 129 -0.75 -0.64 -10.34
C PHE A 129 0.36 -0.43 -11.37
N PRO A 130 0.43 0.76 -12.01
CA PRO A 130 1.52 1.08 -12.90
C PRO A 130 2.84 1.09 -12.13
N HIS A 131 3.91 0.61 -12.78
CA HIS A 131 5.28 0.58 -12.23
C HIS A 131 5.43 -0.22 -10.92
N ILE A 132 4.52 -1.15 -10.64
CA ILE A 132 4.64 -2.05 -9.50
C ILE A 132 5.90 -2.93 -9.65
N VAL A 133 6.78 -2.88 -8.65
CA VAL A 133 8.02 -3.67 -8.63
C VAL A 133 8.05 -4.70 -7.51
N GLY A 134 7.17 -4.56 -6.50
CA GLY A 134 7.17 -5.45 -5.36
C GLY A 134 6.00 -5.26 -4.42
N LEU A 135 5.83 -6.22 -3.53
CA LEU A 135 4.92 -6.17 -2.40
C LEU A 135 5.70 -6.03 -1.09
N ILE A 136 5.13 -5.33 -0.12
CA ILE A 136 5.60 -5.32 1.27
C ILE A 136 4.71 -6.24 2.09
N ALA A 137 5.32 -7.26 2.66
CA ALA A 137 4.67 -8.22 3.54
C ALA A 137 5.73 -8.91 4.44
N PRO A 138 5.34 -9.68 5.46
CA PRO A 138 6.26 -10.58 6.15
C PRO A 138 6.96 -11.55 5.20
N CYS A 139 8.04 -12.18 5.65
CA CYS A 139 8.68 -13.21 4.85
C CYS A 139 7.70 -14.36 4.54
N LEU A 140 7.94 -15.13 3.48
CA LEU A 140 6.98 -16.16 3.03
C LEU A 140 6.68 -17.20 4.11
N ALA A 141 7.69 -17.58 4.91
CA ALA A 141 7.50 -18.52 6.01
C ALA A 141 6.56 -17.97 7.10
N ASP A 142 6.72 -16.69 7.47
CA ASP A 142 5.84 -16.03 8.44
C ASP A 142 4.43 -15.88 7.89
N LEU A 143 4.29 -15.55 6.59
CA LEU A 143 2.98 -15.51 5.93
C LEU A 143 2.26 -16.85 5.96
N GLU A 144 2.96 -17.94 5.71
CA GLU A 144 2.39 -19.29 5.81
C GLU A 144 1.93 -19.59 7.24
N ALA A 145 2.77 -19.29 8.24
CA ALA A 145 2.43 -19.47 9.64
C ALA A 145 1.20 -18.64 10.07
N LEU A 146 1.04 -17.42 9.54
CA LEU A 146 -0.14 -16.59 9.77
C LEU A 146 -1.41 -17.21 9.16
N LEU A 147 -1.30 -17.83 7.98
CA LEU A 147 -2.41 -18.52 7.31
C LEU A 147 -2.78 -19.85 7.98
N GLU A 148 -1.85 -20.47 8.71
CA GLU A 148 -2.11 -21.67 9.53
C GLU A 148 -2.78 -21.35 10.87
N ASP A 149 -2.55 -20.16 11.40
CA ASP A 149 -3.14 -19.71 12.66
C ASP A 149 -4.62 -19.33 12.49
N LYS A 150 -5.52 -20.16 13.05
CA LYS A 150 -6.97 -19.98 12.98
C LYS A 150 -7.49 -18.69 13.62
N GLN A 151 -6.70 -18.04 14.48
CA GLN A 151 -7.08 -16.75 15.06
C GLN A 151 -6.76 -15.59 14.12
N LYS A 152 -5.85 -15.79 13.16
CA LYS A 152 -5.34 -14.77 12.25
C LYS A 152 -5.86 -14.93 10.83
N ALA A 153 -5.92 -16.17 10.35
CA ALA A 153 -6.52 -16.53 9.08
C ALA A 153 -8.01 -16.17 9.03
N ASN A 154 -8.43 -15.47 7.99
CA ASN A 154 -9.81 -15.07 7.78
C ASN A 154 -10.39 -15.70 6.50
N PRO A 155 -11.16 -16.80 6.62
CA PRO A 155 -11.80 -17.46 5.48
C PRO A 155 -12.78 -16.55 4.71
N LYS A 156 -13.41 -15.58 5.40
CA LYS A 156 -14.40 -14.69 4.77
C LYS A 156 -13.77 -13.75 3.74
N LEU A 157 -12.49 -13.41 3.88
CA LEU A 157 -11.76 -12.62 2.88
C LEU A 157 -11.57 -13.42 1.60
N TYR A 158 -11.26 -14.70 1.73
CA TYR A 158 -11.06 -15.60 0.60
C TYR A 158 -12.38 -15.86 -0.16
N ASP A 159 -13.43 -16.29 0.54
CA ASP A 159 -14.67 -16.75 -0.08
C ASP A 159 -15.41 -15.65 -0.87
N LYS A 160 -15.47 -14.43 -0.32
CA LYS A 160 -16.22 -13.32 -0.92
C LYS A 160 -15.63 -12.83 -2.24
N GLN A 161 -14.32 -12.98 -2.42
CA GLN A 161 -13.57 -12.34 -3.50
C GLN A 161 -13.09 -13.34 -4.57
N LEU A 162 -13.23 -14.64 -4.30
CA LEU A 162 -12.72 -15.73 -5.14
C LEU A 162 -13.19 -15.62 -6.60
N ALA A 163 -14.50 -15.51 -6.83
CA ALA A 163 -15.07 -15.52 -8.18
C ALA A 163 -14.60 -14.35 -9.05
N GLY A 164 -14.34 -13.18 -8.43
CA GLY A 164 -13.92 -11.97 -9.16
C GLY A 164 -12.42 -11.93 -9.48
N CYS A 165 -11.58 -12.65 -8.72
CA CYS A 165 -10.13 -12.53 -8.82
C CYS A 165 -9.44 -13.79 -9.36
N GLN A 166 -10.10 -14.94 -9.36
CA GLN A 166 -9.46 -16.23 -9.66
C GLN A 166 -8.74 -16.27 -11.01
N ASN A 167 -9.36 -15.79 -12.09
CA ASN A 167 -8.74 -15.78 -13.41
C ASN A 167 -7.51 -14.86 -13.41
N THR A 168 -7.67 -13.61 -12.97
CA THR A 168 -6.61 -12.60 -12.92
C THR A 168 -5.39 -13.07 -12.10
N LEU A 169 -5.61 -13.71 -10.95
CA LEU A 169 -4.54 -14.21 -10.11
C LEU A 169 -3.88 -15.47 -10.68
N SER A 170 -4.66 -16.37 -11.28
CA SER A 170 -4.14 -17.61 -11.85
C SER A 170 -3.30 -17.37 -13.11
N THR A 171 -3.63 -16.33 -13.88
CA THR A 171 -2.90 -15.92 -15.09
C THR A 171 -1.97 -14.73 -14.86
N SER A 172 -1.72 -14.34 -13.61
CA SER A 172 -0.82 -13.23 -13.29
C SER A 172 0.55 -13.47 -13.94
N PRO A 173 1.19 -12.46 -14.55
CA PRO A 173 2.54 -12.62 -15.10
C PRO A 173 3.59 -12.78 -13.99
N HIS A 174 3.32 -12.27 -12.78
CA HIS A 174 4.28 -12.23 -11.68
C HIS A 174 4.29 -13.55 -10.89
N ALA A 175 5.47 -14.15 -10.76
CA ALA A 175 5.64 -15.42 -10.08
C ALA A 175 5.27 -15.32 -8.59
N LEU A 176 5.61 -14.21 -7.95
CA LEU A 176 5.25 -13.93 -6.55
C LEU A 176 3.72 -13.92 -6.35
N ILE A 177 2.96 -13.27 -7.25
CA ILE A 177 1.49 -13.21 -7.13
C ILE A 177 0.90 -14.61 -7.23
N ARG A 178 1.37 -15.42 -8.18
CA ARG A 178 0.92 -16.82 -8.32
C ARG A 178 1.28 -17.66 -7.10
N LEU A 179 2.44 -17.42 -6.49
CA LEU A 179 2.89 -18.09 -5.27
C LEU A 179 1.97 -17.76 -4.08
N LEU A 180 1.77 -16.47 -3.80
CA LEU A 180 0.88 -16.01 -2.72
C LEU A 180 -0.55 -16.48 -2.94
N TRP A 181 -1.02 -16.46 -4.19
CA TRP A 181 -2.31 -17.03 -4.57
C TRP A 181 -2.39 -18.54 -4.27
N GLY A 182 -1.31 -19.29 -4.53
CA GLY A 182 -1.20 -20.71 -4.16
C GLY A 182 -1.35 -20.94 -2.66
N MET A 183 -0.70 -20.11 -1.84
CA MET A 183 -0.81 -20.18 -0.37
C MET A 183 -2.25 -19.90 0.08
N MET A 184 -2.88 -18.84 -0.42
CA MET A 184 -4.28 -18.54 -0.11
C MET A 184 -5.23 -19.69 -0.47
N LYS A 185 -5.04 -20.33 -1.63
CA LYS A 185 -5.84 -21.50 -2.01
C LYS A 185 -5.62 -22.70 -1.09
N LYS A 186 -4.38 -22.95 -0.67
CA LYS A 186 -4.04 -24.05 0.25
C LYS A 186 -4.76 -23.89 1.59
N HIS A 187 -4.79 -22.66 2.12
CA HIS A 187 -5.36 -22.37 3.44
C HIS A 187 -6.82 -21.89 3.40
N GLN A 188 -7.34 -21.57 2.21
CA GLN A 188 -8.68 -20.98 1.99
C GLN A 188 -8.94 -19.75 2.87
N ALA A 189 -7.93 -18.89 3.01
CA ALA A 189 -7.98 -17.73 3.88
C ALA A 189 -7.11 -16.58 3.36
N GLY A 190 -7.43 -15.37 3.82
CA GLY A 190 -6.57 -14.19 3.71
C GLY A 190 -6.21 -13.64 5.09
N ILE A 191 -5.29 -12.66 5.13
CA ILE A 191 -4.83 -11.95 6.33
C ILE A 191 -5.14 -10.45 6.17
N VAL A 192 -5.74 -9.84 7.19
CA VAL A 192 -5.96 -8.38 7.23
C VAL A 192 -4.66 -7.61 7.45
N GLN A 193 -4.55 -6.44 6.85
CA GLN A 193 -3.34 -5.61 6.84
C GLN A 193 -2.94 -5.15 8.25
N GLU A 194 -3.89 -4.98 9.18
CA GLU A 194 -3.60 -4.55 10.54
C GLU A 194 -2.70 -5.51 11.32
N TYR A 195 -2.53 -6.77 10.86
CA TYR A 195 -1.54 -7.67 11.45
C TYR A 195 -0.11 -7.15 11.31
N TRP A 196 0.18 -6.33 10.30
CA TRP A 196 1.48 -5.70 10.09
C TRP A 196 1.85 -4.70 11.19
N LEU A 197 0.87 -4.26 12.00
CA LEU A 197 1.09 -3.37 13.14
C LEU A 197 1.53 -4.12 14.41
N GLN A 198 1.53 -5.46 14.41
CA GLN A 198 1.93 -6.23 15.57
C GLN A 198 3.44 -6.16 15.80
N ALA A 199 3.83 -6.00 17.06
CA ALA A 199 5.24 -6.00 17.44
C ALA A 199 5.91 -7.33 17.04
N GLY A 200 7.09 -7.24 16.42
CA GLY A 200 7.85 -8.40 15.92
C GLY A 200 7.45 -8.87 14.52
N CYS A 201 6.46 -8.24 13.88
CA CYS A 201 6.15 -8.48 12.47
C CYS A 201 7.10 -7.68 11.58
N ALA A 202 8.21 -8.31 11.17
CA ALA A 202 9.16 -7.72 10.25
C ALA A 202 8.64 -7.77 8.81
N LEU A 203 8.55 -6.63 8.16
CA LEU A 203 8.06 -6.50 6.78
C LEU A 203 9.23 -6.34 5.83
N VAL A 204 9.22 -7.10 4.74
CA VAL A 204 10.27 -7.11 3.72
C VAL A 204 9.68 -6.83 2.35
N VAL A 205 10.54 -6.44 1.42
CA VAL A 205 10.16 -6.28 0.00
C VAL A 205 10.28 -7.62 -0.71
N HIS A 206 9.17 -8.08 -1.28
CA HIS A 206 9.12 -9.20 -2.22
C HIS A 206 9.02 -8.64 -3.65
N GLY A 207 10.07 -8.82 -4.45
CA GLY A 207 10.07 -8.39 -5.85
C GLY A 207 9.09 -9.19 -6.70
N LEU A 208 8.40 -8.51 -7.62
CA LEU A 208 7.43 -9.15 -8.52
C LEU A 208 8.10 -9.92 -9.66
N ASP A 209 9.26 -9.45 -10.11
CA ASP A 209 10.02 -10.06 -11.21
C ASP A 209 11.38 -10.58 -10.73
N PRO A 210 11.85 -11.77 -11.18
CA PRO A 210 13.11 -12.37 -10.76
C PRO A 210 14.40 -11.63 -11.16
N ALA A 211 14.32 -10.41 -11.72
CA ALA A 211 15.42 -9.82 -12.48
C ALA A 211 15.75 -8.37 -12.07
N GLU A 212 16.07 -8.13 -10.80
CA GLU A 212 16.74 -6.88 -10.39
C GLU A 212 17.84 -7.12 -9.33
N HIS A 213 18.58 -8.22 -9.46
CA HIS A 213 19.84 -8.46 -8.73
C HIS A 213 21.02 -8.61 -9.71
N ARG A 214 21.07 -7.73 -10.72
CA ARG A 214 22.27 -7.52 -11.53
C ARG A 214 22.69 -6.07 -11.41
#